data_AF-A4YIS4-F1
#
_entry.id   AF-A4YIS4-F1
#
_cell.length_a   1.000
_cell.length_b   1.000
_cell.length_c   1.000
_cell.angle_alpha   90.00
_cell.angle_beta   90.00
_cell.angle_gamma   90.00
#
_symmetry.space_group_name_H-M   'P 1'
#
loop_
_entity.id
_entity.type
_entity.pdbx_description
1 polymer ?
#
loop_
_entity_poly.entity_id
_entity_poly.type
_entity_poly.pdbx_seq_one_letter_code
_entity_poly.pdbx_strand_id
1 'polypeptide(L)'
;MLNREVLANVWNDTIIWYIERCRYWARLVDLMRMEDNHDKKLSLLDKAYGLWGHIWHEQDLVMIFSHILLKNLENTSDVHLHISYELKPENFSVITSFHERLSKAVTTLRKELNMKRAWFPEMDLIVTEDEPPFFYCIEFKYYHYFPTTWNIVEDLKRKVVILNTLKKYEVCKDAGIFLLDDGICRKNEELCNKINEVLNEANSLMILSYYVKYEELLNALAKISSKS
;
A
#
# COMPACT_ATOMS: atom_id res chain seq x y z
N MET A 1 5.61 -1.67 -21.03
CA MET A 1 4.30 -1.00 -20.96
C MET A 1 3.71 -1.32 -19.61
N LEU A 2 3.51 -0.31 -18.76
CA LEU A 2 2.95 -0.49 -17.43
C LEU A 2 1.52 -1.04 -17.53
N ASN A 3 1.23 -2.12 -16.82
CA ASN A 3 -0.09 -2.76 -16.78
C ASN A 3 -0.35 -3.37 -15.38
N ARG A 4 -1.54 -3.97 -15.19
CA ARG A 4 -1.92 -4.61 -13.92
C ARG A 4 -0.98 -5.75 -13.52
N GLU A 5 -0.47 -6.51 -14.48
CA GLU A 5 0.43 -7.64 -14.22
C GLU A 5 1.79 -7.15 -13.68
N VAL A 6 2.34 -6.09 -14.25
CA VAL A 6 3.56 -5.45 -13.75
C VAL A 6 3.35 -4.97 -12.31
N LEU A 7 2.25 -4.28 -12.01
CA LEU A 7 1.95 -3.83 -10.65
C LEU A 7 1.75 -4.99 -9.66
N ALA A 8 1.12 -6.08 -10.09
CA ALA A 8 0.97 -7.28 -9.28
C ALA A 8 2.32 -7.95 -8.97
N ASN A 9 3.22 -8.00 -9.94
CA ASN A 9 4.58 -8.52 -9.74
C ASN A 9 5.39 -7.63 -8.78
N VAL A 10 5.34 -6.30 -8.96
CA VAL A 10 5.98 -5.34 -8.05
C VAL A 10 5.42 -5.46 -6.63
N TRP A 11 4.10 -5.66 -6.50
CA TRP A 11 3.48 -5.89 -5.20
C TRP A 11 4.00 -7.19 -4.56
N ASN A 12 4.07 -8.28 -5.33
CA ASN A 12 4.64 -9.53 -4.85
C ASN A 12 6.10 -9.37 -4.40
N ASP A 13 6.93 -8.66 -5.16
CA ASP A 13 8.31 -8.35 -4.78
C ASP A 13 8.38 -7.49 -3.51
N THR A 14 7.45 -6.55 -3.35
CA THR A 14 7.30 -5.74 -2.14
C THR A 14 6.96 -6.61 -0.92
N ILE A 15 6.05 -7.57 -1.09
CA ILE A 15 5.69 -8.53 -0.04
C ILE A 15 6.87 -9.44 0.33
N ILE A 16 7.58 -9.98 -0.66
CA ILE A 16 8.79 -10.79 -0.42
C ILE A 16 9.80 -9.98 0.38
N TRP A 17 10.08 -8.74 -0.07
CA TRP A 17 10.99 -7.84 0.62
C TRP A 17 10.55 -7.58 2.08
N TYR A 18 9.26 -7.34 2.30
CA TYR A 18 8.70 -7.13 3.64
C TYR A 18 8.92 -8.33 4.56
N ILE A 19 8.65 -9.54 4.08
CA ILE A 19 8.84 -10.78 4.85
C ILE A 19 10.33 -10.95 5.19
N GLU A 20 11.21 -10.82 4.20
CA GLU A 20 12.65 -11.04 4.36
C GLU A 20 13.34 -9.99 5.23
N ARG A 21 12.80 -8.77 5.30
CA ARG A 21 13.39 -7.65 6.06
C ARG A 21 12.68 -7.41 7.38
N CYS A 22 11.41 -7.00 7.33
CA CYS A 22 10.67 -6.53 8.51
C CYS A 22 10.31 -7.68 9.46
N ARG A 23 9.83 -8.80 8.92
CA ARG A 23 9.40 -9.93 9.75
C ARG A 23 10.57 -10.75 10.25
N TYR A 24 11.62 -10.86 9.44
CA TYR A 24 12.87 -11.46 9.88
C TYR A 24 13.47 -10.71 11.06
N TRP A 25 13.52 -9.38 11.00
CA TRP A 25 13.93 -8.54 12.13
C TRP A 25 13.17 -8.86 13.42
N ALA A 26 11.83 -8.81 13.39
CA ALA A 26 11.00 -9.03 14.56
C ALA A 26 11.30 -10.39 15.21
N ARG A 27 11.54 -11.39 14.38
CA ARG A 27 11.84 -12.73 14.86
C ARG A 27 13.26 -12.89 15.40
N LEU A 28 14.25 -12.23 14.81
CA LEU A 28 15.60 -12.17 15.38
C LEU A 28 15.59 -11.55 16.78
N VAL A 29 14.79 -10.50 16.99
CA VAL A 29 14.60 -9.88 18.31
C VAL A 29 13.96 -10.86 19.29
N ASP A 30 12.95 -11.64 18.87
CA ASP A 30 12.34 -12.64 19.74
C ASP A 30 13.30 -13.79 20.09
N LEU A 31 14.08 -14.29 19.12
CA LEU A 31 15.09 -15.31 19.37
C LEU A 31 16.17 -14.81 20.32
N MET A 32 16.65 -13.58 20.13
CA MET A 32 17.61 -12.92 21.01
C MET A 32 17.10 -12.83 22.46
N ARG A 33 15.81 -12.55 22.66
CA ARG A 33 15.19 -12.52 24.00
C ARG A 33 15.20 -13.88 24.70
N MET A 34 15.15 -14.96 23.92
CA MET A 34 15.14 -16.35 24.40
C MET A 34 16.54 -16.97 24.48
N GLU A 35 17.57 -16.30 23.96
CA GLU A 35 18.95 -16.80 23.95
C GLU A 35 19.72 -16.36 25.20
N ASP A 36 20.32 -17.36 25.87
CA ASP A 36 21.09 -17.22 27.11
C ASP A 36 22.58 -17.04 26.83
N ASN A 37 23.10 -17.55 25.71
CA ASN A 37 24.50 -17.38 25.34
C ASN A 37 24.78 -15.94 24.85
N HIS A 38 25.69 -15.25 25.54
CA HIS A 38 26.00 -13.83 25.27
C HIS A 38 26.47 -13.56 23.84
N ASP A 39 27.39 -14.37 23.30
CA ASP A 39 27.96 -14.15 21.97
C ASP A 39 26.92 -14.40 20.86
N LYS A 40 26.09 -15.43 21.01
CA LYS A 40 24.95 -15.67 20.11
C LYS A 40 23.94 -14.54 20.18
N LYS A 41 23.66 -14.03 21.37
CA LYS A 41 22.75 -12.91 21.60
C LYS A 41 23.24 -11.64 20.90
N LEU A 42 24.53 -11.32 21.02
CA LEU A 42 25.17 -10.20 20.31
C LEU A 42 25.08 -10.38 18.78
N SER A 43 25.38 -11.57 18.26
CA SER A 43 25.27 -11.85 16.82
C SER A 43 23.84 -11.68 16.28
N LEU A 44 22.83 -12.11 17.04
CA LEU A 44 21.41 -11.92 16.68
C LEU A 44 21.01 -10.44 16.73
N LEU A 45 21.51 -9.68 17.71
CA LEU A 45 21.28 -8.23 17.82
C LEU A 45 21.89 -7.48 16.64
N ASP A 46 23.13 -7.77 16.26
CA ASP A 46 23.80 -7.10 15.14
C ASP A 46 23.05 -7.32 13.82
N LYS A 47 22.61 -8.57 13.57
CA LYS A 47 21.77 -8.89 12.41
C LYS A 47 20.41 -8.20 12.45
N ALA A 48 19.77 -8.13 13.63
CA ALA A 48 18.50 -7.45 13.79
C ALA A 48 18.65 -5.93 13.58
N TYR A 49 19.69 -5.30 14.12
CA TYR A 49 19.87 -3.86 14.01
C TYR A 49 19.96 -3.40 12.54
N GLY A 50 20.62 -4.19 11.68
CA GLY A 50 20.68 -3.94 10.23
C GLY A 50 19.36 -4.09 9.47
N LEU A 51 18.28 -4.53 10.13
CA LEU A 51 16.96 -4.77 9.56
C LEU A 51 15.85 -3.97 10.27
N TRP A 52 16.20 -3.15 11.26
CA TRP A 52 15.23 -2.45 12.08
C TRP A 52 14.51 -1.34 11.29
N GLY A 53 13.20 -1.26 11.48
CA GLY A 53 12.44 -0.06 11.16
C GLY A 53 12.17 0.21 9.68
N HIS A 54 12.06 -0.86 8.90
CA HIS A 54 11.87 -0.78 7.46
C HIS A 54 10.43 -0.41 7.03
N ILE A 55 9.40 -0.77 7.80
CA ILE A 55 8.02 -0.30 7.60
C ILE A 55 7.37 -0.05 8.96
N TRP A 56 7.17 1.22 9.31
CA TRP A 56 6.42 1.67 10.47
C TRP A 56 5.05 2.20 10.09
N HIS A 57 4.93 2.78 8.91
CA HIS A 57 3.73 3.45 8.45
C HIS A 57 3.39 3.05 7.02
N GLU A 58 2.15 3.33 6.63
CA GLU A 58 1.65 3.12 5.27
C GLU A 58 2.53 3.79 4.22
N GLN A 59 3.10 4.97 4.52
CA GLN A 59 4.01 5.67 3.61
C GLN A 59 5.33 4.94 3.37
N ASP A 60 5.85 4.18 4.33
CA ASP A 60 7.05 3.37 4.10
C ASP A 60 6.76 2.26 3.07
N LEU A 61 5.57 1.66 3.15
CA LEU A 61 5.11 0.67 2.18
C LEU A 61 4.98 1.28 0.77
N VAL A 62 4.42 2.50 0.67
CA VAL A 62 4.35 3.24 -0.60
C VAL A 62 5.75 3.49 -1.17
N MET A 63 6.70 3.92 -0.33
CA MET A 63 8.08 4.21 -0.74
C MET A 63 8.81 2.96 -1.23
N ILE A 64 8.68 1.82 -0.55
CA ILE A 64 9.31 0.56 -0.96
C ILE A 64 8.70 0.06 -2.27
N PHE A 65 7.37 0.07 -2.38
CA PHE A 65 6.69 -0.30 -3.60
C PHE A 65 7.15 0.58 -4.77
N SER A 66 7.22 1.90 -4.56
CA SER A 66 7.65 2.87 -5.57
C SER A 66 9.09 2.63 -6.01
N HIS A 67 9.99 2.34 -5.06
CA HIS A 67 11.38 2.01 -5.36
C HIS A 67 11.52 0.74 -6.22
N ILE A 68 10.78 -0.31 -5.88
CA ILE A 68 10.78 -1.57 -6.64
C ILE A 68 10.15 -1.35 -8.03
N LEU A 69 9.08 -0.56 -8.11
CA LEU A 69 8.46 -0.20 -9.38
C LEU A 69 9.45 0.53 -10.30
N LEU A 70 10.12 1.57 -9.81
CA LEU A 70 11.07 2.34 -10.61
C LEU A 70 12.24 1.48 -11.10
N LYS A 71 12.76 0.57 -10.26
CA LYS A 71 13.79 -0.39 -10.68
C LYS A 71 13.33 -1.33 -11.78
N ASN A 72 12.08 -1.80 -11.71
CA ASN A 72 11.50 -2.65 -12.74
C ASN A 72 11.22 -1.89 -14.05
N LEU A 73 11.12 -0.56 -13.99
CA LEU A 73 10.90 0.31 -15.15
C LEU A 73 12.18 0.97 -15.68
N GLU A 74 13.29 0.86 -14.96
CA GLU A 74 14.60 1.40 -15.31
C GLU A 74 14.94 0.94 -16.74
N ASN A 75 14.94 1.87 -17.70
CA ASN A 75 15.14 1.71 -19.16
C ASN A 75 13.91 1.48 -20.06
N THR A 76 12.66 1.58 -19.59
CA THR A 76 11.49 1.23 -20.41
C THR A 76 10.36 2.27 -20.50
N SER A 77 10.35 3.30 -19.65
CA SER A 77 9.28 4.31 -19.68
C SER A 77 9.61 5.57 -18.87
N ASP A 78 9.20 6.74 -19.37
CA ASP A 78 9.19 8.01 -18.64
C ASP A 78 7.97 8.06 -17.69
N VAL A 79 8.00 7.22 -16.65
CA VAL A 79 6.93 7.14 -15.65
C VAL A 79 7.26 8.01 -14.45
N HIS A 80 6.28 8.80 -14.05
CA HIS A 80 6.32 9.71 -12.92
C HIS A 80 5.48 9.13 -11.78
N LEU A 81 6.05 9.14 -10.58
CA LEU A 81 5.37 8.73 -9.36
C LEU A 81 5.11 9.95 -8.49
N HIS A 82 3.86 10.17 -8.11
CA HIS A 82 3.49 11.19 -7.12
C HIS A 82 2.96 10.50 -5.87
N ILE A 83 3.54 10.81 -4.72
CA ILE A 83 3.24 10.17 -3.44
C ILE A 83 2.53 11.19 -2.54
N SER A 84 1.48 10.75 -1.83
CA SER A 84 0.67 11.59 -0.93
C SER A 84 0.17 12.88 -1.62
N TYR A 85 -0.40 12.73 -2.80
CA TYR A 85 -0.75 13.87 -3.64
C TYR A 85 -2.24 14.24 -3.50
N GLU A 86 -2.49 15.48 -3.08
CA GLU A 86 -3.83 16.05 -2.99
C GLU A 86 -4.32 16.53 -4.38
N LEU A 87 -5.41 15.94 -4.87
CA LEU A 87 -5.96 16.19 -6.19
C LEU A 87 -6.81 17.48 -6.25
N LYS A 88 -6.13 18.62 -6.22
CA LYS A 88 -6.73 19.95 -6.43
C LYS A 88 -6.94 20.21 -7.93
N PRO A 89 -8.17 20.39 -8.42
CA PRO A 89 -8.42 20.71 -9.83
C PRO A 89 -7.62 21.92 -10.32
N GLU A 90 -7.41 22.93 -9.47
CA GLU A 90 -6.73 24.18 -9.79
C GLU A 90 -5.29 23.96 -10.27
N ASN A 91 -4.62 22.90 -9.80
CA ASN A 91 -3.28 22.51 -10.23
C ASN A 91 -3.22 22.10 -11.72
N PHE A 92 -4.37 21.81 -12.32
CA PHE A 92 -4.50 21.33 -13.69
C PHE A 92 -5.27 22.30 -14.60
N SER A 93 -5.46 23.55 -14.17
CA SER A 93 -6.22 24.57 -14.90
C SER A 93 -5.74 24.80 -16.34
N VAL A 94 -4.46 24.55 -16.62
CA VAL A 94 -3.87 24.62 -17.96
C VAL A 94 -4.37 23.50 -18.89
N ILE A 95 -4.64 22.31 -18.34
CA ILE A 95 -5.17 21.15 -19.08
C ILE A 95 -6.70 21.13 -18.92
N THR A 96 -7.39 21.99 -19.66
CA THR A 96 -8.82 22.29 -19.45
C THR A 96 -9.70 21.03 -19.39
N SER A 97 -9.51 20.07 -20.29
CA SER A 97 -10.29 18.82 -20.32
C SER A 97 -10.10 17.97 -19.05
N PHE A 98 -8.87 17.89 -18.53
CA PHE A 98 -8.58 17.16 -17.31
C PHE A 98 -9.08 17.91 -16.06
N HIS A 99 -8.88 19.23 -16.01
CA HIS A 99 -9.43 20.10 -14.96
C HIS A 99 -10.96 19.91 -14.83
N GLU A 100 -11.69 19.89 -15.93
CA GLU A 100 -13.15 19.69 -15.91
C GLU A 100 -13.54 18.31 -15.38
N ARG A 101 -12.86 17.24 -15.82
CA ARG A 101 -13.09 15.88 -15.35
C ARG A 101 -12.83 15.75 -13.85
N LEU A 102 -11.68 16.25 -13.39
CA LEU A 102 -11.31 16.23 -11.97
C LEU A 102 -12.26 17.09 -11.12
N SER A 103 -12.65 18.28 -11.60
CA SER A 103 -13.63 19.15 -10.90
C SER A 103 -14.98 18.45 -10.71
N LYS A 104 -15.47 17.74 -11.73
CA LYS A 104 -16.71 16.94 -11.65
C LYS A 104 -16.56 15.78 -10.66
N ALA A 105 -15.42 15.08 -10.70
CA ALA A 105 -15.12 14.00 -9.76
C ALA A 105 -15.11 14.49 -8.30
N VAL A 106 -14.38 15.58 -8.01
CA VAL A 106 -14.30 16.18 -6.67
C VAL A 106 -15.66 16.67 -6.18
N THR A 107 -16.45 17.31 -7.06
CA THR A 107 -17.81 17.75 -6.72
C THR A 107 -18.71 16.57 -6.36
N THR A 108 -18.61 15.47 -7.10
CA THR A 108 -19.35 14.23 -6.83
C THR A 108 -18.93 13.65 -5.48
N LEU A 109 -17.63 13.51 -5.23
CA LEU A 109 -17.10 12.98 -3.99
C LEU A 109 -17.51 13.81 -2.77
N ARG A 110 -17.51 15.15 -2.89
CA ARG A 110 -17.98 16.02 -1.80
C ARG A 110 -19.43 15.77 -1.44
N LYS A 111 -20.28 15.54 -2.44
CA LYS A 111 -21.69 15.23 -2.23
C LYS A 111 -21.87 13.85 -1.60
N GLU A 112 -21.23 12.83 -2.15
CA GLU A 112 -21.40 11.43 -1.71
C GLU A 112 -20.80 11.18 -0.32
N LEU A 113 -19.65 11.80 -0.02
CA LEU A 113 -18.94 11.62 1.24
C LEU A 113 -19.27 12.72 2.28
N ASN A 114 -20.20 13.62 1.96
CA ASN A 114 -20.57 14.77 2.79
C ASN A 114 -19.37 15.62 3.24
N MET A 115 -18.44 15.88 2.32
CA MET A 115 -17.20 16.61 2.60
C MET A 115 -17.34 18.12 2.35
N LYS A 116 -16.57 18.91 3.10
CA LYS A 116 -16.55 20.37 2.97
C LYS A 116 -16.01 20.81 1.61
N ARG A 117 -16.35 22.04 1.19
CA ARG A 117 -15.88 22.63 -0.07
C ARG A 117 -14.35 22.74 -0.19
N ALA A 118 -13.63 22.86 0.92
CA ALA A 118 -12.17 22.92 0.91
C ALA A 118 -11.48 21.54 0.91
N TRP A 119 -12.24 20.45 1.00
CA TRP A 119 -11.69 19.10 1.00
C TRP A 119 -11.42 18.61 -0.42
N PHE A 120 -10.31 17.91 -0.61
CA PHE A 120 -9.90 17.27 -1.85
C PHE A 120 -9.45 15.83 -1.55
N PRO A 121 -9.62 14.89 -2.49
CA PRO A 121 -9.11 13.55 -2.32
C PRO A 121 -7.59 13.55 -2.41
N GLU A 122 -6.95 12.83 -1.51
CA GLU A 122 -5.50 12.58 -1.49
C GLU A 122 -5.26 11.11 -1.83
N MET A 123 -4.32 10.87 -2.75
CA MET A 123 -3.90 9.53 -3.20
C MET A 123 -2.53 9.20 -2.63
N ASP A 124 -2.38 7.97 -2.14
CA ASP A 124 -1.09 7.48 -1.63
C ASP A 124 -0.06 7.41 -2.76
N LEU A 125 -0.46 6.90 -3.93
CA LEU A 125 0.39 6.84 -5.12
C LEU A 125 -0.41 7.12 -6.39
N ILE A 126 0.13 8.03 -7.21
CA ILE A 126 -0.29 8.26 -8.58
C ILE A 126 0.85 7.84 -9.50
N VAL A 127 0.52 7.00 -10.46
CA VAL A 127 1.44 6.60 -11.54
C VAL A 127 0.97 7.27 -12.84
N THR A 128 1.84 8.04 -13.46
CA THR A 128 1.50 8.84 -14.65
C THR A 128 2.69 8.95 -15.61
N GLU A 129 2.43 9.47 -16.80
CA GLU A 129 3.42 10.06 -17.71
C GLU A 129 3.16 11.58 -17.78
N ASP A 130 3.74 12.26 -18.77
CA ASP A 130 3.61 13.70 -18.98
C ASP A 130 2.18 14.20 -19.18
N GLU A 131 1.26 13.32 -19.64
CA GLU A 131 -0.12 13.71 -19.94
C GLU A 131 -1.18 12.90 -19.18
N PRO A 132 -2.26 13.53 -18.71
CA PRO A 132 -3.40 12.83 -18.12
C PRO A 132 -4.25 12.10 -19.19
N PRO A 133 -5.08 11.12 -18.82
CA PRO A 133 -5.37 10.69 -17.44
C PRO A 133 -4.21 9.91 -16.83
N PHE A 134 -4.11 9.96 -15.49
CA PHE A 134 -3.13 9.15 -14.76
C PHE A 134 -3.32 7.68 -15.11
N PHE A 135 -2.24 6.90 -15.17
CA PHE A 135 -2.36 5.47 -15.43
C PHE A 135 -3.03 4.76 -14.26
N TYR A 136 -2.55 5.03 -13.04
CA TYR A 136 -3.04 4.40 -11.83
C TYR A 136 -3.17 5.40 -10.69
N CYS A 137 -4.29 5.34 -9.99
CA CYS A 137 -4.44 5.88 -8.63
C CYS A 137 -4.50 4.71 -7.65
N ILE A 138 -3.56 4.63 -6.72
CA ILE A 138 -3.41 3.49 -5.82
C ILE A 138 -3.47 3.98 -4.38
N GLU A 139 -4.30 3.29 -3.59
CA GLU A 139 -4.37 3.42 -2.14
C GLU A 139 -3.64 2.24 -1.51
N PHE A 140 -2.74 2.51 -0.58
CA PHE A 140 -2.08 1.48 0.20
C PHE A 140 -2.80 1.35 1.53
N LYS A 141 -2.84 0.16 2.12
CA LYS A 141 -3.32 -0.02 3.49
C LYS A 141 -2.39 -0.95 4.24
N TYR A 142 -1.82 -0.47 5.34
CA TYR A 142 -0.91 -1.27 6.18
C TYR A 142 -1.46 -1.47 7.59
N TYR A 143 -1.91 -2.67 7.89
CA TYR A 143 -2.56 -3.02 9.16
C TYR A 143 -1.65 -3.87 10.04
N HIS A 144 -0.82 -3.25 10.87
CA HIS A 144 0.09 -3.97 11.79
C HIS A 144 -0.24 -3.78 13.29
N TYR A 145 -1.14 -2.85 13.62
CA TYR A 145 -1.74 -2.71 14.95
C TYR A 145 -3.26 -2.53 14.86
N PHE A 146 -3.97 -2.77 15.97
CA PHE A 146 -5.37 -2.36 16.09
C PHE A 146 -5.44 -0.92 16.56
N PRO A 147 -5.82 0.03 15.69
CA PRO A 147 -6.09 1.37 16.16
C PRO A 147 -7.34 1.36 17.04
N THR A 148 -7.25 1.95 18.23
CA THR A 148 -8.37 2.06 19.17
C THR A 148 -9.41 3.09 18.73
N THR A 149 -9.02 4.04 17.89
CA THR A 149 -9.85 5.21 17.52
C THR A 149 -10.21 5.27 16.03
N TRP A 150 -9.66 4.38 15.20
CA TRP A 150 -9.85 4.43 13.75
C TRP A 150 -10.81 3.34 13.29
N ASN A 151 -11.92 3.76 12.68
CA ASN A 151 -12.81 2.84 11.98
C ASN A 151 -12.24 2.47 10.60
N ILE A 152 -11.51 1.36 10.56
CA ILE A 152 -10.83 0.84 9.37
C ILE A 152 -11.82 0.53 8.24
N VAL A 153 -12.97 -0.06 8.57
CA VAL A 153 -13.96 -0.48 7.56
C VAL A 153 -14.56 0.74 6.86
N GLU A 154 -14.92 1.78 7.61
CA GLU A 154 -15.48 3.00 7.03
C GLU A 154 -14.44 3.81 6.24
N ASP A 155 -13.18 3.82 6.69
CA ASP A 155 -12.10 4.40 5.90
C ASP A 155 -11.90 3.67 4.57
N LEU A 156 -11.88 2.34 4.60
CA LEU A 156 -11.73 1.52 3.40
C LEU A 156 -12.89 1.74 2.42
N LYS A 157 -14.14 1.76 2.91
CA LYS A 157 -15.32 2.10 2.09
C LYS A 157 -15.18 3.48 1.45
N ARG A 158 -14.73 4.47 2.23
CA ARG A 158 -14.48 5.82 1.71
C ARG A 158 -13.44 5.81 0.59
N LYS A 159 -12.34 5.06 0.74
CA LYS A 159 -11.30 4.94 -0.30
C LYS A 159 -11.84 4.24 -1.55
N VAL A 160 -12.66 3.19 -1.41
CA VAL A 160 -13.36 2.55 -2.53
C VAL A 160 -14.22 3.54 -3.32
N VAL A 161 -15.00 4.38 -2.63
CA VAL A 161 -15.82 5.43 -3.27
C VAL A 161 -14.95 6.44 -4.03
N ILE A 162 -13.85 6.89 -3.42
CA ILE A 162 -12.90 7.82 -4.05
C ILE A 162 -12.35 7.22 -5.35
N LEU A 163 -11.74 6.04 -5.28
CA LEU A 163 -11.11 5.39 -6.42
C LEU A 163 -12.09 5.09 -7.56
N ASN A 164 -13.28 4.59 -7.23
CA ASN A 164 -14.33 4.33 -8.23
C ASN A 164 -14.79 5.62 -8.92
N THR A 165 -14.90 6.73 -8.18
CA THR A 165 -15.29 8.01 -8.77
C THR A 165 -14.19 8.57 -9.66
N LEU A 166 -12.93 8.52 -9.23
CA LEU A 166 -11.80 8.96 -10.04
C LEU A 166 -11.71 8.18 -11.36
N LYS A 167 -11.91 6.86 -11.31
CA LYS A 167 -11.97 6.00 -12.50
C LYS A 167 -13.18 6.32 -13.38
N LYS A 168 -14.37 6.49 -12.80
CA LYS A 168 -15.63 6.82 -13.51
C LYS A 168 -15.52 8.13 -14.32
N TYR A 169 -14.84 9.12 -13.77
CA TYR A 169 -14.63 10.41 -14.44
C TYR A 169 -13.33 10.46 -15.26
N GLU A 170 -12.67 9.31 -15.47
CA GLU A 170 -11.42 9.20 -16.23
C GLU A 170 -10.32 10.15 -15.73
N VAL A 171 -10.24 10.35 -14.41
CA VAL A 171 -9.10 11.02 -13.79
C VAL A 171 -7.88 10.09 -13.83
N CYS A 172 -8.12 8.81 -13.59
CA CYS A 172 -7.17 7.73 -13.85
C CYS A 172 -7.78 6.68 -14.78
N LYS A 173 -6.93 6.03 -15.57
CA LYS A 173 -7.31 4.90 -16.43
C LYS A 173 -7.73 3.71 -15.58
N ASP A 174 -7.03 3.50 -14.47
CA ASP A 174 -7.34 2.44 -13.52
C ASP A 174 -7.02 2.84 -12.08
N ALA A 175 -7.51 2.06 -11.13
CA ALA A 175 -7.35 2.34 -9.72
C ALA A 175 -7.26 1.05 -8.89
N GLY A 176 -6.58 1.10 -7.75
CA GLY A 176 -6.36 -0.08 -6.93
C GLY A 176 -6.19 0.18 -5.44
N ILE A 177 -6.43 -0.87 -4.65
CA ILE A 177 -6.18 -0.91 -3.21
C ILE A 177 -5.20 -2.04 -2.93
N PHE A 178 -4.03 -1.68 -2.42
CA PHE A 178 -2.96 -2.62 -2.09
C PHE A 178 -2.85 -2.73 -0.57
N LEU A 179 -3.22 -3.89 -0.04
CA LEU A 179 -3.42 -4.11 1.39
C LEU A 179 -2.42 -5.12 1.93
N LEU A 180 -1.62 -4.69 2.89
CA LEU A 180 -0.76 -5.54 3.71
C LEU A 180 -1.35 -5.62 5.12
N ASP A 181 -1.92 -6.77 5.46
CA ASP A 181 -2.38 -7.06 6.82
C ASP A 181 -1.35 -7.92 7.56
N ASP A 182 -0.78 -7.31 8.59
CA ASP A 182 0.13 -7.95 9.52
C ASP A 182 -0.37 -7.92 10.98
N GLY A 183 -1.67 -7.93 11.20
CA GLY A 183 -2.20 -7.91 12.56
C GLY A 183 -3.67 -8.24 12.68
N ILE A 184 -4.52 -7.64 11.86
CA ILE A 184 -5.97 -7.66 12.06
C ILE A 184 -6.51 -9.07 11.85
N CYS A 185 -6.30 -9.66 10.69
CA CYS A 185 -6.84 -10.97 10.35
C CYS A 185 -6.35 -12.10 11.27
N ARG A 186 -5.19 -11.96 11.90
CA ARG A 186 -4.70 -12.95 12.87
C ARG A 186 -5.33 -12.84 14.26
N LYS A 187 -5.89 -11.68 14.59
CA LYS A 187 -6.30 -11.33 15.96
C LYS A 187 -7.79 -11.02 16.08
N ASN A 188 -8.46 -10.69 14.97
CA ASN A 188 -9.89 -10.37 14.91
C ASN A 188 -10.49 -10.83 13.58
N GLU A 189 -11.04 -12.05 13.59
CA GLU A 189 -11.66 -12.68 12.43
C GLU A 189 -12.91 -11.92 11.95
N GLU A 190 -13.74 -11.41 12.87
CA GLU A 190 -14.93 -10.64 12.51
C GLU A 190 -14.58 -9.38 11.72
N LEU A 191 -13.59 -8.62 12.19
CA LEU A 191 -13.12 -7.43 11.49
C LEU A 191 -12.46 -7.77 10.15
N CYS A 192 -11.70 -8.87 10.10
CA CYS A 192 -11.12 -9.38 8.85
C CYS A 192 -12.19 -9.66 7.80
N ASN A 193 -13.28 -10.33 8.20
CA ASN A 193 -14.39 -10.65 7.30
C ASN A 193 -15.05 -9.37 6.77
N LYS A 194 -15.28 -8.37 7.62
CA LYS A 194 -15.81 -7.06 7.20
C LYS A 194 -14.89 -6.33 6.22
N ILE A 195 -13.58 -6.40 6.41
CA ILE A 195 -12.60 -5.83 5.47
C ILE A 195 -12.72 -6.56 4.11
N ASN A 196 -12.75 -7.89 4.14
CA ASN A 196 -12.83 -8.70 2.92
C ASN A 196 -14.15 -8.49 2.17
N GLU A 197 -15.27 -8.30 2.87
CA GLU A 197 -16.55 -7.92 2.28
C GLU A 197 -16.42 -6.62 1.47
N VAL A 198 -15.85 -5.57 2.06
CA VAL A 198 -15.64 -4.28 1.37
C VAL A 198 -14.72 -4.43 0.15
N LEU A 199 -13.64 -5.20 0.26
CA LEU A 199 -12.71 -5.45 -0.85
C LEU A 199 -13.36 -6.24 -1.99
N ASN A 200 -14.17 -7.26 -1.66
CA ASN A 200 -14.86 -8.09 -2.65
C ASN A 200 -15.99 -7.34 -3.37
N GLU A 201 -16.59 -6.33 -2.73
CA GLU A 201 -17.57 -5.46 -3.37
C GLU A 201 -16.92 -4.48 -4.37
N ALA A 202 -15.62 -4.22 -4.24
CA ALA A 202 -14.85 -3.29 -5.07
C ALA A 202 -14.40 -3.90 -6.42
N ASN A 203 -15.26 -4.68 -7.10
CA ASN A 203 -14.96 -5.46 -8.30
C ASN A 203 -14.37 -4.66 -9.50
N SER A 204 -14.60 -3.35 -9.54
CA SER A 204 -14.07 -2.45 -10.57
C SER A 204 -12.62 -2.03 -10.33
N LEU A 205 -12.07 -2.26 -9.13
CA LEU A 205 -10.72 -1.86 -8.73
C LEU A 205 -9.75 -3.04 -8.80
N MET A 206 -8.47 -2.72 -8.91
CA MET A 206 -7.40 -3.69 -8.73
C MET A 206 -7.15 -3.90 -7.23
N ILE A 207 -7.56 -5.04 -6.70
CA ILE A 207 -7.35 -5.38 -5.29
C ILE A 207 -6.17 -6.33 -5.19
N LEU A 208 -5.13 -5.92 -4.48
CA LEU A 208 -3.99 -6.76 -4.13
C LEU A 208 -3.88 -6.82 -2.61
N SER A 209 -4.35 -7.91 -2.01
CA SER A 209 -4.25 -8.11 -0.57
C SER A 209 -3.26 -9.22 -0.22
N TYR A 210 -2.52 -9.01 0.86
CA TYR A 210 -1.67 -10.01 1.46
C TYR A 210 -1.85 -10.00 2.98
N TYR A 211 -2.15 -11.18 3.52
CA TYR A 211 -2.38 -11.41 4.94
C TYR A 211 -1.26 -12.29 5.47
N VAL A 212 -0.39 -11.73 6.30
CA VAL A 212 0.80 -12.42 6.81
C VAL A 212 0.38 -13.63 7.66
N LYS A 213 0.74 -14.84 7.23
CA LYS A 213 0.49 -16.09 7.96
C LYS A 213 1.65 -16.46 8.89
N TYR A 214 1.36 -17.18 9.97
CA TYR A 214 2.40 -17.66 10.89
C TYR A 214 3.42 -18.60 10.21
N GLU A 215 2.97 -19.44 9.29
CA GLU A 215 3.83 -20.41 8.59
C GLU A 215 4.87 -19.74 7.69
N GLU A 216 4.52 -18.62 7.06
CA GLU A 216 5.43 -17.86 6.20
C GLU A 216 6.55 -17.20 7.02
N LEU A 217 6.22 -16.78 8.25
CA LEU A 217 7.21 -16.30 9.22
C LEU A 217 8.19 -17.42 9.61
N LEU A 218 7.70 -18.65 9.79
CA LEU A 218 8.54 -19.80 10.11
C LEU A 218 9.44 -20.20 8.93
N ASN A 219 8.90 -20.20 7.71
CA ASN A 219 9.64 -20.55 6.49
C ASN A 219 10.75 -19.54 6.15
N ALA A 220 10.51 -18.25 6.38
CA ALA A 220 11.53 -17.21 6.21
C ALA A 220 12.77 -17.47 7.09
N LEU A 221 12.59 -18.04 8.28
CA LEU A 221 13.69 -18.40 9.17
C LEU A 221 14.47 -19.62 8.64
N ALA A 222 13.76 -20.66 8.23
CA ALA A 222 14.37 -21.92 7.81
C ALA A 222 15.20 -21.78 6.52
N LYS A 223 14.77 -20.93 5.58
CA LYS A 223 15.51 -20.66 4.33
C LYS A 223 16.85 -19.95 4.52
N ILE A 224 17.07 -19.31 5.67
CA ILE A 224 18.30 -18.56 5.93
C ILE A 224 19.20 -19.33 6.89
N SER A 225 18.66 -20.11 7.84
CA SER A 225 19.46 -21.06 8.65
C SER A 225 20.13 -22.16 7.81
N SER A 226 19.63 -22.40 6.60
CA SER A 226 20.23 -23.31 5.61
C SER A 226 21.26 -22.64 4.69
N LYS A 227 21.39 -21.30 4.75
CA LYS A 227 22.38 -20.50 4.01
C LYS A 227 23.53 -20.00 4.90
N SER A 228 23.48 -20.25 6.21
CA SER A 228 24.53 -19.98 7.20
C SER A 228 25.27 -21.24 7.57
#